data_AF-A0A2Z4LPQ5-F1
#
_entry.id   AF-A0A2Z4LPQ5-F1
#
_cell.length_a   1.000
_cell.length_b   1.000
_cell.length_c   1.000
_cell.angle_alpha   90.00
_cell.angle_beta   90.00
_cell.angle_gamma   90.00
#
_symmetry.space_group_name_H-M   'P 1'
#
loop_
_entity.id
_entity.type
_entity.pdbx_description
1 polymer ?
#
loop_
_entity_poly.entity_id
_entity_poly.type
_entity_poly.pdbx_seq_one_letter_code
_entity_poly.pdbx_strand_id
1 'polypeptide(L)'
;MTQEFIQFCKDHFYIPLYLITWAVAVYRYRRYFDTVLKYLPILIIYTFFTELLGYFIKNHDDFQFFSDDRYDWHNVIIYNIYQIVFFLFFYWVYWKTITNKSSKKIIKYGAFVCLLSYIVSAFFQNPLHEQLNYAHAVGSLILIFALILYFNEKRAEKNPFSQKHNLLFWVGLGLFIFYVVFPFILLSDYLNLNISLQFQLRTILLVAIVLMYSLFMIGLVLGKRKAFR
;
A
#
# COMPACT_ATOMS: atom_id res chain seq x y z
N MET A 1 -22.85 21.60 8.41
CA MET A 1 -22.32 21.28 7.06
C MET A 1 -20.90 21.76 6.80
N THR A 2 -20.59 23.06 6.67
CA THR A 2 -19.22 23.51 6.30
C THR A 2 -18.17 23.25 7.38
N GLN A 3 -18.50 23.45 8.66
CA GLN A 3 -17.58 23.19 9.78
C GLN A 3 -17.32 21.68 9.99
N GLU A 4 -18.37 20.85 9.88
CA GLU A 4 -18.25 19.39 9.98
C GLU A 4 -17.39 18.81 8.86
N PHE A 5 -17.55 19.32 7.63
CA PHE A 5 -16.71 18.92 6.50
C PHE A 5 -15.24 19.29 6.72
N ILE A 6 -14.97 20.49 7.24
CA ILE A 6 -13.60 20.92 7.55
C ILE A 6 -12.98 20.04 8.65
N GLN A 7 -13.76 19.67 9.67
CA GLN A 7 -13.29 18.80 10.75
C GLN A 7 -13.01 17.38 10.26
N PHE A 8 -13.89 16.81 9.43
CA PHE A 8 -13.66 15.53 8.78
C PHE A 8 -12.38 15.55 7.94
N CYS A 9 -12.17 16.61 7.13
CA CYS A 9 -10.95 16.76 6.35
C CYS A 9 -9.69 16.85 7.21
N LYS A 10 -9.77 17.35 8.45
CA LYS A 10 -8.63 17.37 9.38
C LYS A 10 -8.37 16.01 10.00
N ASP A 11 -9.41 15.34 10.47
CA ASP A 11 -9.28 14.08 11.23
C ASP A 11 -9.03 12.87 10.31
N HIS A 12 -9.51 12.95 9.06
CA HIS A 12 -9.42 11.91 8.04
C HIS A 12 -8.76 12.39 6.75
N PHE A 13 -7.77 13.30 6.85
CA PHE A 13 -7.10 13.91 5.70
C PHE A 13 -6.53 12.91 4.67
N TYR A 14 -6.23 11.68 5.10
CA TYR A 14 -5.71 10.61 4.25
C TYR A 14 -6.75 10.13 3.22
N ILE A 15 -8.05 10.20 3.51
CA ILE A 15 -9.11 9.84 2.56
C ILE A 15 -9.15 10.82 1.36
N PRO A 16 -9.26 12.15 1.57
CA PRO A 16 -9.11 13.12 0.47
C PRO A 16 -7.77 12.99 -0.27
N LEU A 17 -6.67 12.68 0.42
CA LEU A 17 -5.36 12.48 -0.21
C LEU A 17 -5.38 11.35 -1.24
N TYR A 18 -6.02 10.22 -0.94
CA TYR A 18 -6.16 9.10 -1.89
C TYR A 18 -7.00 9.51 -3.11
N LEU A 19 -8.10 10.22 -2.89
CA LEU A 19 -8.96 10.69 -3.96
C LEU A 19 -8.24 11.68 -4.89
N ILE A 20 -7.50 12.63 -4.33
CA ILE A 20 -6.68 13.59 -5.10
C ILE A 20 -5.61 12.84 -5.89
N THR A 21 -4.90 11.90 -5.25
CA THR A 21 -3.87 11.10 -5.93
C THR A 21 -4.45 10.29 -7.07
N TRP A 22 -5.65 9.71 -6.89
CA TRP A 22 -6.37 9.01 -7.94
C TRP A 22 -6.75 9.94 -9.10
N ALA A 23 -7.30 11.12 -8.82
CA ALA A 23 -7.67 12.09 -9.84
C ALA A 23 -6.46 12.50 -10.68
N VAL A 24 -5.31 12.76 -10.04
CA VAL A 24 -4.03 13.02 -10.73
C VAL A 24 -3.62 11.82 -11.57
N ALA A 25 -3.77 10.60 -11.06
CA ALA A 25 -3.42 9.38 -11.77
C ALA A 25 -4.26 9.22 -13.05
N VAL A 26 -5.58 9.34 -12.96
CA VAL A 26 -6.49 9.27 -14.11
C VAL A 26 -6.20 10.39 -15.12
N TYR A 27 -6.03 11.63 -14.65
CA TYR A 27 -5.69 12.75 -15.54
C TYR A 27 -4.38 12.52 -16.31
N ARG A 28 -3.39 11.89 -15.68
CA ARG A 28 -2.08 11.59 -16.29
C ARG A 28 -2.02 10.22 -16.96
N TYR A 29 -3.11 9.47 -17.00
CA TYR A 29 -3.15 8.07 -17.43
C TYR A 29 -2.58 7.83 -18.83
N ARG A 30 -2.82 8.76 -19.78
CA ARG A 30 -2.28 8.71 -21.14
C ARG A 30 -0.74 8.60 -21.22
N ARG A 31 -0.02 8.91 -20.13
CA ARG A 31 1.45 8.87 -20.08
C ARG A 31 2.02 7.51 -19.70
N TYR A 32 1.22 6.61 -19.13
CA TYR A 32 1.70 5.33 -18.60
C TYR A 32 0.73 4.16 -18.80
N PHE A 33 -0.38 4.34 -19.53
CA PHE A 33 -1.36 3.29 -19.83
C PHE A 33 -0.76 2.05 -20.51
N ASP A 34 0.38 2.20 -21.20
CA ASP A 34 1.11 1.13 -21.90
C ASP A 34 2.25 0.53 -21.05
N THR A 35 2.35 0.93 -19.79
CA THR A 35 3.39 0.47 -18.86
C THR A 35 2.86 -0.57 -17.88
N VAL A 36 3.75 -1.19 -17.11
CA VAL A 36 3.38 -2.10 -16.01
C VAL A 36 2.48 -1.43 -14.96
N LEU A 37 2.51 -0.11 -14.82
CA LEU A 37 1.70 0.65 -13.85
C LEU A 37 0.31 1.04 -14.36
N LYS A 38 -0.15 0.49 -15.48
CA LYS A 38 -1.48 0.80 -16.03
C LYS A 38 -2.65 0.56 -15.05
N TYR A 39 -2.52 -0.39 -14.10
CA TYR A 39 -3.56 -0.64 -13.10
C TYR A 39 -3.35 0.13 -11.78
N LEU A 40 -2.33 1.01 -11.70
CA LEU A 40 -2.10 1.83 -10.52
C LEU A 40 -3.31 2.70 -10.13
N PRO A 41 -4.04 3.37 -11.05
CA PRO A 41 -5.27 4.09 -10.69
C PRO A 41 -6.33 3.19 -10.04
N ILE A 42 -6.47 1.95 -10.53
CA ILE A 42 -7.43 0.98 -9.99
C ILE A 42 -7.03 0.61 -8.56
N LEU A 43 -5.74 0.43 -8.30
CA LEU A 43 -5.25 0.18 -6.94
C LEU A 43 -5.52 1.38 -6.02
N ILE A 44 -5.21 2.61 -6.45
CA ILE A 44 -5.40 3.82 -5.63
C ILE A 44 -6.88 4.02 -5.29
N ILE A 45 -7.79 3.84 -6.25
CA ILE A 45 -9.23 3.98 -5.96
C ILE A 45 -9.73 2.84 -5.08
N TYR A 46 -9.17 1.64 -5.21
CA TYR A 46 -9.48 0.55 -4.30
C TYR A 46 -9.03 0.85 -2.86
N THR A 47 -7.86 1.47 -2.67
CA THR A 47 -7.43 1.98 -1.35
C THR A 47 -8.41 3.03 -0.83
N PHE A 48 -8.78 4.01 -1.67
CA PHE A 48 -9.76 5.04 -1.28
C PHE A 48 -11.07 4.43 -0.82
N PHE A 49 -11.66 3.51 -1.58
CA PHE A 49 -12.93 2.87 -1.21
C PHE A 49 -12.79 1.99 0.03
N THR A 50 -11.68 1.27 0.20
CA THR A 50 -11.42 0.46 1.40
C THR A 50 -11.40 1.34 2.65
N GLU A 51 -10.76 2.50 2.57
CA GLU A 51 -10.60 3.43 3.70
C GLU A 51 -11.88 4.24 3.96
N LEU A 52 -12.60 4.61 2.89
CA LEU A 52 -13.91 5.24 2.99
C LEU A 52 -14.94 4.29 3.62
N LEU A 53 -14.94 3.02 3.20
CA LEU A 53 -15.80 2.00 3.76
C LEU A 53 -15.46 1.78 5.25
N GLY A 54 -14.18 1.66 5.60
CA GLY A 54 -13.74 1.58 6.99
C GLY A 54 -14.16 2.77 7.84
N TYR A 55 -14.13 3.99 7.28
CA TYR A 55 -14.68 5.17 7.93
C TYR A 55 -16.20 5.05 8.16
N PHE A 56 -16.97 4.62 7.17
CA PHE A 56 -18.42 4.49 7.33
C PHE A 56 -18.80 3.44 8.37
N ILE A 57 -18.17 2.26 8.32
CA ILE A 57 -18.40 1.18 9.27
C ILE A 57 -18.12 1.64 10.70
N LYS A 58 -17.08 2.45 10.91
CA LYS A 58 -16.70 2.92 12.24
C LYS A 58 -17.67 3.95 12.82
N ASN A 59 -18.33 4.74 11.98
CA ASN A 59 -19.09 5.92 12.41
C ASN A 59 -20.60 5.82 12.15
N HIS A 60 -21.06 4.74 11.51
CA HIS A 60 -22.46 4.50 11.20
C HIS A 60 -22.83 3.04 11.39
N ASP A 61 -23.69 2.80 12.38
CA ASP A 61 -24.13 1.45 12.78
C ASP A 61 -24.89 0.75 11.63
N ASP A 62 -25.57 1.50 10.75
CA ASP A 62 -26.30 0.98 9.58
C ASP A 62 -25.41 0.27 8.54
N PHE A 63 -24.10 0.51 8.55
CA PHE A 63 -23.14 -0.11 7.62
C PHE A 63 -22.39 -1.29 8.23
N GLN A 64 -22.73 -1.69 9.45
CA GLN A 64 -22.16 -2.87 10.08
C GLN A 64 -22.77 -4.14 9.46
N PHE A 65 -21.91 -5.05 9.01
CA PHE A 65 -22.35 -6.32 8.43
C PHE A 65 -22.84 -7.34 9.48
N PHE A 66 -22.61 -7.08 10.76
CA PHE A 66 -22.96 -7.94 11.89
C PHE A 66 -23.59 -7.12 13.02
N SER A 67 -24.64 -7.63 13.64
CA SER A 67 -25.56 -6.91 14.54
C SER A 67 -25.34 -7.18 16.04
N ASP A 68 -24.16 -7.62 16.46
CA ASP A 68 -23.85 -7.95 17.86
C ASP A 68 -22.71 -7.03 18.34
N ASP A 69 -23.00 -6.21 19.36
CA ASP A 69 -22.17 -5.12 19.91
C ASP A 69 -20.75 -5.54 20.33
N ARG A 70 -20.50 -6.85 20.46
CA ARG A 70 -19.15 -7.41 20.72
C ARG A 70 -18.24 -7.36 19.48
N TYR A 71 -18.80 -7.03 18.32
CA TYR A 71 -18.16 -7.09 17.02
C TYR A 71 -18.18 -5.75 16.24
N ASP A 72 -18.49 -4.61 16.88
CA ASP A 72 -18.55 -3.27 16.24
C ASP A 72 -17.26 -2.82 15.51
N TRP A 73 -16.15 -3.52 15.75
CA TRP A 73 -14.84 -3.32 15.11
C TRP A 73 -14.64 -4.15 13.83
N HIS A 74 -15.66 -4.85 13.35
CA HIS A 74 -15.55 -5.92 12.36
C HIS A 74 -15.79 -5.52 10.92
N ASN A 75 -14.71 -5.14 10.22
CA ASN A 75 -14.55 -5.38 8.78
C ASN A 75 -13.09 -5.61 8.40
N VAL A 76 -12.38 -6.27 9.30
CA VAL A 76 -10.95 -6.58 9.15
C VAL A 76 -10.69 -7.49 7.94
N ILE A 77 -11.69 -8.28 7.53
CA ILE A 77 -11.64 -9.06 6.30
C ILE A 77 -11.36 -8.19 5.06
N ILE A 78 -11.99 -7.01 4.97
CA ILE A 78 -11.85 -6.13 3.81
C ILE A 78 -10.40 -5.66 3.71
N TYR A 79 -9.80 -5.32 4.85
CA TYR A 79 -8.38 -4.99 4.95
C TYR A 79 -7.49 -6.18 4.62
N ASN A 80 -7.76 -7.38 5.15
CA ASN A 80 -6.98 -8.59 4.84
C ASN A 80 -6.97 -8.89 3.32
N ILE A 81 -8.14 -8.84 2.67
CA ILE A 81 -8.28 -9.03 1.22
C ILE A 81 -7.54 -7.92 0.45
N TYR A 82 -7.77 -6.66 0.83
CA TYR A 82 -7.11 -5.51 0.24
C TYR A 82 -5.59 -5.66 0.25
N GLN A 83 -5.02 -6.09 1.37
CA GLN A 83 -3.56 -6.25 1.51
C GLN A 83 -3.01 -7.35 0.59
N ILE A 84 -3.70 -8.49 0.47
CA ILE A 84 -3.31 -9.54 -0.48
C ILE A 84 -3.29 -8.99 -1.91
N VAL A 85 -4.36 -8.30 -2.32
CA VAL A 85 -4.46 -7.69 -3.66
C VAL A 85 -3.33 -6.68 -3.88
N PHE A 86 -3.06 -5.84 -2.87
CA PHE A 86 -2.00 -4.83 -2.92
C PHE A 86 -0.61 -5.46 -3.12
N PHE A 87 -0.25 -6.47 -2.32
CA PHE A 87 1.05 -7.14 -2.47
C PHE A 87 1.18 -7.86 -3.80
N LEU A 88 0.16 -8.62 -4.20
CA LEU A 88 0.17 -9.34 -5.47
C LEU A 88 0.33 -8.40 -6.66
N PHE A 89 -0.34 -7.24 -6.63
CA PHE A 89 -0.17 -6.21 -7.65
C PHE A 89 1.30 -5.76 -7.75
N PHE A 90 1.92 -5.37 -6.63
CA PHE A 90 3.30 -4.88 -6.67
C PHE A 90 4.33 -5.98 -6.97
N TYR A 91 4.15 -7.20 -6.47
CA TYR A 91 4.99 -8.32 -6.87
C TYR A 91 4.92 -8.57 -8.38
N TRP A 92 3.72 -8.51 -8.96
CA TRP A 92 3.55 -8.62 -10.40
C TRP A 92 4.26 -7.48 -11.15
N VAL A 93 4.14 -6.23 -10.69
CA VAL A 93 4.83 -5.07 -11.28
C VAL A 93 6.35 -5.28 -11.28
N TYR A 94 6.95 -5.63 -10.13
CA TYR A 94 8.40 -5.80 -10.04
C TYR A 94 8.89 -7.05 -10.77
N TRP A 95 8.14 -8.15 -10.73
CA TRP A 95 8.44 -9.36 -11.50
C TRP A 95 8.45 -9.11 -13.00
N LYS A 96 7.53 -8.28 -13.52
CA LYS A 96 7.49 -7.90 -14.94
C LYS A 96 8.61 -6.94 -15.33
N THR A 97 9.03 -6.06 -14.42
CA THR A 97 9.98 -4.97 -14.74
C THR A 97 11.44 -5.40 -14.65
N ILE A 98 11.79 -6.15 -13.61
CA ILE A 98 13.15 -6.69 -13.43
C ILE A 98 13.51 -7.53 -14.64
N THR A 99 14.78 -7.57 -15.03
CA THR A 99 15.28 -8.36 -16.17
C THR A 99 16.10 -9.56 -15.68
N ASN A 100 16.78 -9.43 -14.54
CA ASN A 100 17.58 -10.50 -13.96
C ASN A 100 16.71 -11.73 -13.63
N LYS A 101 17.04 -12.87 -14.23
CA LYS A 101 16.28 -14.13 -14.07
C LYS A 101 16.27 -14.64 -12.62
N SER A 102 17.36 -14.44 -11.87
CA SER A 102 17.44 -14.83 -10.46
C SER A 102 16.51 -13.97 -9.60
N SER A 103 16.60 -12.64 -9.74
CA SER A 103 15.71 -11.69 -9.06
C SER A 103 14.23 -11.96 -9.36
N LYS A 104 13.88 -12.29 -10.61
CA LYS A 104 12.51 -12.71 -10.98
C LYS A 104 12.05 -13.95 -10.22
N LYS A 105 12.91 -14.97 -10.10
CA LYS A 105 12.57 -16.19 -9.35
C LYS A 105 12.32 -15.86 -7.89
N ILE A 106 13.18 -15.05 -7.28
CA ILE A 106 13.03 -14.59 -5.88
C ILE A 106 11.68 -13.91 -5.68
N ILE A 107 11.30 -12.96 -6.53
CA ILE A 107 10.00 -12.27 -6.42
C ILE A 107 8.83 -13.25 -6.60
N LYS A 108 8.92 -14.17 -7.57
CA LYS A 108 7.87 -15.17 -7.80
C LYS A 108 7.67 -16.08 -6.59
N TYR A 109 8.76 -16.61 -6.02
CA TYR A 109 8.69 -17.44 -4.82
C TYR A 109 8.26 -16.61 -3.60
N GLY A 110 8.69 -15.36 -3.49
CA GLY A 110 8.23 -14.43 -2.47
C GLY A 110 6.71 -14.20 -2.52
N ALA A 111 6.13 -14.04 -3.72
CA ALA A 111 4.68 -13.94 -3.87
C ALA A 111 3.95 -15.19 -3.37
N PHE A 112 4.50 -16.38 -3.65
CA PHE A 112 3.95 -17.65 -3.14
C PHE A 112 4.07 -17.76 -1.61
N VAL A 113 5.22 -17.40 -1.04
CA VAL A 113 5.43 -17.38 0.42
C VAL A 113 4.48 -16.39 1.09
N CYS A 114 4.24 -15.23 0.49
CA CYS A 114 3.26 -14.26 0.99
C CYS A 114 1.84 -14.85 0.98
N LEU A 115 1.41 -15.52 -0.09
CA LEU A 115 0.09 -16.16 -0.09
C LEU A 115 -0.01 -17.28 0.94
N LEU A 116 1.03 -18.09 1.04
CA LEU A 116 1.10 -19.16 2.03
C LEU A 116 1.05 -18.60 3.46
N SER A 117 1.69 -17.47 3.74
CA SER A 117 1.63 -16.85 5.07
C SER A 117 0.21 -16.40 5.42
N TYR A 118 -0.54 -15.81 4.48
CA TYR A 118 -1.95 -15.46 4.71
C TYR A 118 -2.82 -16.71 4.95
N ILE A 119 -2.62 -17.77 4.18
CA ILE A 119 -3.33 -19.04 4.36
C ILE A 119 -3.01 -19.66 5.73
N VAL A 120 -1.73 -19.73 6.08
CA VAL A 120 -1.28 -20.27 7.37
C VAL A 120 -1.81 -19.45 8.53
N SER A 121 -1.71 -18.11 8.47
CA SER A 121 -2.25 -17.23 9.52
C SER A 121 -3.76 -17.39 9.70
N ALA A 122 -4.52 -17.64 8.64
CA ALA A 122 -5.97 -17.88 8.73
C ALA A 122 -6.35 -19.18 9.46
N PHE A 123 -5.43 -20.13 9.65
CA PHE A 123 -5.66 -21.30 10.50
C PHE A 123 -5.49 -21.00 12.00
N PHE A 124 -4.74 -19.96 12.34
CA PHE A 124 -4.46 -19.58 13.74
C PHE A 124 -5.28 -18.39 14.23
N GLN A 125 -5.71 -17.53 13.30
CA GLN A 125 -6.48 -16.31 13.56
C GLN A 125 -7.72 -16.32 12.67
N ASN A 126 -8.87 -15.91 13.19
CA ASN A 126 -10.07 -15.81 12.36
C ASN A 126 -9.96 -14.57 11.45
N PRO A 127 -9.77 -14.73 10.12
CA PRO A 127 -9.53 -13.61 9.21
C PRO A 127 -10.74 -12.70 9.02
N LEU A 128 -11.92 -13.12 9.49
CA LEU A 128 -13.14 -12.32 9.51
C LEU A 128 -13.11 -11.25 10.62
N HIS A 129 -12.35 -11.53 11.68
CA HIS A 129 -12.42 -10.80 12.94
C HIS A 129 -11.08 -10.18 13.31
N GLU A 130 -9.97 -10.75 12.85
CA GLU A 130 -8.62 -10.33 13.19
C GLU A 130 -7.79 -9.98 11.96
N GLN A 131 -6.88 -9.03 12.14
CA GLN A 131 -5.95 -8.64 11.10
C GLN A 131 -4.81 -9.66 11.11
N LEU A 132 -4.49 -10.19 9.93
CA LEU A 132 -3.45 -11.23 9.78
C LEU A 132 -2.05 -10.59 9.83
N ASN A 133 -1.69 -10.07 10.99
CA ASN A 133 -0.55 -9.17 11.17
C ASN A 133 0.80 -9.82 10.80
N TYR A 134 1.01 -11.09 11.19
CA TYR A 134 2.23 -11.81 10.81
C TYR A 134 2.34 -12.02 9.31
N ALA A 135 1.26 -12.43 8.65
CA ALA A 135 1.23 -12.57 7.20
C ALA A 135 1.51 -11.23 6.50
N HIS A 136 0.96 -10.15 7.06
CA HIS A 136 1.14 -8.80 6.57
C HIS A 136 2.59 -8.31 6.70
N ALA A 137 3.25 -8.60 7.82
CA ALA A 137 4.67 -8.32 8.03
C ALA A 137 5.55 -9.10 7.04
N VAL A 138 5.27 -10.39 6.83
CA VAL A 138 5.98 -11.22 5.83
C VAL A 138 5.85 -10.63 4.43
N GLY A 139 4.63 -10.26 4.00
CA GLY A 139 4.40 -9.62 2.70
C GLY A 139 5.17 -8.30 2.56
N SER A 140 5.18 -7.50 3.61
CA SER A 140 5.91 -6.23 3.64
C SER A 140 7.42 -6.43 3.46
N LEU A 141 8.03 -7.38 4.17
CA LEU A 141 9.45 -7.68 4.05
C LEU A 141 9.81 -8.17 2.64
N ILE A 142 9.00 -9.07 2.07
CA ILE A 142 9.21 -9.57 0.70
C ILE A 142 9.10 -8.42 -0.32
N LEU A 143 8.18 -7.48 -0.12
CA LEU A 143 8.06 -6.29 -0.97
C LEU A 143 9.30 -5.38 -0.87
N ILE A 144 9.84 -5.18 0.33
CA ILE A 144 11.10 -4.44 0.53
C ILE A 144 12.24 -5.14 -0.24
N PHE A 145 12.36 -6.46 -0.15
CA PHE A 145 13.35 -7.21 -0.92
C PHE A 145 13.17 -7.02 -2.44
N ALA A 146 11.94 -7.09 -2.95
CA ALA A 146 11.64 -6.85 -4.35
C ALA A 146 12.05 -5.43 -4.81
N LEU A 147 11.82 -4.43 -3.96
CA LEU A 147 12.22 -3.04 -4.18
C LEU A 147 13.74 -2.87 -4.22
N ILE A 148 14.47 -3.49 -3.28
CA ILE A 148 15.94 -3.48 -3.26
C ILE A 148 16.50 -4.09 -4.54
N LEU A 149 15.96 -5.23 -4.99
CA LEU A 149 16.37 -5.86 -6.24
C LEU A 149 16.12 -4.94 -7.44
N TYR A 150 14.96 -4.28 -7.47
CA TYR A 150 14.62 -3.30 -8.51
C TYR A 150 15.58 -2.11 -8.53
N PHE A 151 15.87 -1.49 -7.38
CA PHE A 151 16.79 -0.35 -7.31
C PHE A 151 18.23 -0.72 -7.66
N ASN A 152 18.70 -1.90 -7.24
CA ASN A 152 20.03 -2.39 -7.59
C ASN A 152 20.16 -2.61 -9.10
N GLU A 153 19.15 -3.19 -9.75
CA GLU A 153 19.16 -3.37 -11.21
C GLU A 153 19.11 -2.02 -11.94
N LYS A 154 18.24 -1.10 -11.49
CA LYS A 154 18.14 0.24 -12.09
C LYS A 154 19.39 1.09 -11.90
N ARG A 155 20.17 0.86 -10.84
CA ARG A 155 21.48 1.52 -10.64
C ARG A 155 22.54 0.97 -11.61
N ALA A 156 22.48 -0.31 -11.96
CA ALA A 156 23.40 -0.94 -12.90
C ALA A 156 23.05 -0.67 -14.37
N GLU A 157 21.79 -0.33 -14.66
CA GLU A 157 21.30 -0.06 -16.00
C GLU A 157 21.83 1.28 -16.55
N LYS A 158 22.44 1.22 -17.75
CA LYS A 158 22.83 2.42 -18.51
C LYS A 158 21.62 2.97 -19.28
N ASN A 159 20.63 3.50 -18.56
CA ASN A 159 19.47 4.12 -19.18
C ASN A 159 19.77 5.59 -19.56
N PRO A 160 19.53 6.02 -20.82
CA PRO A 160 19.75 7.40 -21.23
C PRO A 160 18.75 8.38 -20.59
N PHE A 161 17.64 7.90 -20.02
CA PHE A 161 16.64 8.73 -19.34
C PHE A 161 16.89 8.80 -17.84
N SER A 162 16.83 10.02 -17.29
CA SER A 162 16.96 10.23 -15.84
C SER A 162 15.83 9.54 -15.07
N GLN A 163 16.19 8.83 -13.99
CA GLN A 163 15.26 8.16 -13.07
C GLN A 163 14.20 9.11 -12.48
N LYS A 164 14.49 10.42 -12.40
CA LYS A 164 13.53 11.45 -11.97
C LYS A 164 12.27 11.51 -12.84
N HIS A 165 12.31 11.00 -14.07
CA HIS A 165 11.16 10.95 -14.97
C HIS A 165 10.47 9.57 -15.01
N ASN A 166 11.00 8.58 -14.29
CA ASN A 166 10.44 7.24 -14.21
C ASN A 166 9.42 7.17 -13.06
N LEU A 167 8.13 7.03 -13.39
CA LEU A 167 7.08 6.97 -12.37
C LEU A 167 7.22 5.72 -11.48
N LEU A 168 7.70 4.58 -12.00
CA LEU A 168 7.93 3.39 -11.18
C LEU A 168 9.04 3.61 -10.15
N PHE A 169 10.04 4.44 -10.44
CA PHE A 169 11.05 4.82 -9.45
C PHE A 169 10.43 5.58 -8.27
N TRP A 170 9.59 6.59 -8.54
CA TRP A 170 8.91 7.36 -7.49
C TRP A 170 7.91 6.51 -6.68
N VAL A 171 7.14 5.66 -7.37
CA VAL A 171 6.23 4.71 -6.71
C VAL A 171 7.02 3.73 -5.84
N GLY A 172 8.10 3.16 -6.36
CA GLY A 172 8.96 2.27 -5.59
C GLY A 172 9.59 2.96 -4.37
N LEU A 173 10.02 4.22 -4.51
CA LEU A 173 10.60 4.98 -3.41
C LEU A 173 9.56 5.24 -2.30
N GLY A 174 8.34 5.61 -2.67
CA GLY A 174 7.24 5.77 -1.72
C GLY A 174 6.92 4.49 -0.97
N LEU A 175 6.81 3.37 -1.69
CA LEU A 175 6.59 2.05 -1.07
C LEU A 175 7.73 1.67 -0.14
N PHE A 176 8.98 1.88 -0.56
CA PHE A 176 10.14 1.52 0.25
C PHE A 176 10.14 2.26 1.59
N ILE A 177 9.91 3.57 1.57
CA ILE A 177 9.90 4.36 2.80
C ILE A 177 8.74 3.94 3.71
N PHE A 178 7.55 3.70 3.15
CA PHE A 178 6.40 3.23 3.93
C PHE A 178 6.66 1.85 4.55
N TYR A 179 7.06 0.86 3.74
CA TYR A 179 7.20 -0.52 4.19
C TYR A 179 8.45 -0.80 5.02
N VAL A 180 9.45 0.09 5.02
CA VAL A 180 10.53 0.02 6.02
C VAL A 180 10.01 0.33 7.42
N VAL A 181 9.03 1.22 7.57
CA VAL A 181 8.50 1.63 8.87
C VAL A 181 7.30 0.78 9.29
N PHE A 182 6.43 0.44 8.34
CA PHE A 182 5.12 -0.17 8.59
C PHE A 182 5.15 -1.50 9.39
N PRO A 183 6.00 -2.50 9.08
CA PRO A 183 6.01 -3.76 9.81
C PRO A 183 6.38 -3.60 11.29
N PHE A 184 7.25 -2.64 11.61
CA PHE A 184 7.62 -2.35 12.99
C PHE A 184 6.45 -1.75 13.76
N ILE A 185 5.71 -0.82 13.15
CA ILE A 185 4.49 -0.26 13.74
C ILE A 185 3.48 -1.40 13.99
N LEU A 186 3.22 -2.22 12.97
CA LEU A 186 2.22 -3.27 13.03
C LEU A 186 2.54 -4.35 14.08
N LEU A 187 3.80 -4.79 14.18
CA LEU A 187 4.20 -5.80 15.17
C LEU A 187 4.27 -5.23 16.59
N SER A 188 4.66 -3.97 16.75
CA SER A 188 4.72 -3.36 18.09
C SER A 188 3.34 -3.17 18.70
N ASP A 189 2.34 -2.82 17.89
CA ASP A 189 0.95 -2.72 18.31
C ASP A 189 0.38 -4.10 18.67
N TYR A 190 0.60 -5.11 17.81
CA TYR A 190 0.13 -6.47 18.06
C TYR A 190 0.74 -7.12 19.31
N LEU A 191 2.03 -6.89 19.57
CA LEU A 191 2.73 -7.43 20.74
C LEU A 191 2.45 -6.62 22.03
N ASN A 192 1.58 -5.61 21.98
CA ASN A 192 1.29 -4.70 23.09
C ASN A 192 2.56 -4.13 23.73
N LEU A 193 3.58 -3.85 22.91
CA LEU A 193 4.77 -3.18 23.42
C LEU A 193 4.33 -1.77 23.80
N ASN A 194 4.52 -1.35 25.05
CA ASN A 194 4.22 0.00 25.56
C ASN A 194 4.86 1.16 24.75
N ILE A 195 5.65 0.81 23.74
CA ILE A 195 6.17 1.65 22.65
C ILE A 195 5.03 2.36 21.88
N SER A 196 3.88 1.72 21.65
CA SER A 196 2.80 2.29 20.80
C SER A 196 2.27 3.63 21.33
N LEU A 197 2.03 3.69 22.65
CA LEU A 197 1.60 4.90 23.36
C LEU A 197 2.73 5.93 23.53
N GLN A 198 3.98 5.48 23.70
CA GLN A 198 5.12 6.37 23.94
C GLN A 198 5.60 7.09 22.68
N PHE A 199 5.52 6.46 21.51
CA PHE A 199 6.11 6.98 20.26
C PHE A 199 5.08 7.53 19.26
N GLN A 200 3.81 7.66 19.65
CA GLN A 200 2.74 8.14 18.78
C GLN A 200 2.73 7.43 17.41
N LEU A 201 2.79 6.09 17.41
CA LEU A 201 2.97 5.29 16.18
C LEU A 201 1.91 5.57 15.11
N ARG A 202 0.69 5.92 15.53
CA ARG A 202 -0.38 6.37 14.62
C ARG A 202 0.03 7.61 13.82
N THR A 203 0.67 8.59 14.46
CA THR A 203 1.18 9.80 13.79
C THR A 203 2.26 9.44 12.78
N ILE A 204 3.19 8.56 13.15
CA ILE A 204 4.26 8.10 12.26
C ILE A 204 3.67 7.38 11.03
N LEU A 205 2.68 6.50 11.24
CA LEU A 205 1.97 5.82 10.16
C LEU A 205 1.31 6.82 9.20
N LEU A 206 0.57 7.79 9.74
CA LEU A 206 -0.09 8.82 8.97
C LEU A 206 0.91 9.68 8.17
N VAL A 207 2.04 10.06 8.77
CA VAL A 207 3.13 10.78 8.07
C VAL A 207 3.72 9.91 6.95
N ALA A 208 3.94 8.62 7.18
CA ALA A 208 4.43 7.69 6.17
C ALA A 208 3.46 7.56 4.98
N ILE A 209 2.15 7.53 5.24
CA ILE A 209 1.11 7.55 4.20
C ILE A 209 1.19 8.85 3.37
N VAL A 210 1.25 10.01 4.03
CA VAL A 210 1.38 11.31 3.34
C VAL A 210 2.59 11.31 2.44
N LEU A 211 3.73 10.87 2.96
CA LEU A 211 4.98 10.85 2.23
C LEU A 211 4.92 9.90 1.02
N MET A 212 4.39 8.69 1.20
CA MET A 212 4.23 7.72 0.11
C MET A 212 3.37 8.28 -1.03
N TYR A 213 2.19 8.80 -0.71
CA TYR A 213 1.27 9.33 -1.71
C TYR A 213 1.77 10.65 -2.34
N SER A 214 2.52 11.45 -1.58
CA SER A 214 3.22 12.62 -2.14
C SER A 214 4.25 12.20 -3.19
N LEU A 215 5.03 11.14 -2.93
CA LEU A 215 5.97 10.59 -3.91
C LEU A 215 5.25 10.01 -5.12
N PHE A 216 4.10 9.36 -4.94
CA PHE A 216 3.28 8.89 -6.07
C PHE A 216 2.83 10.06 -6.94
N MET A 217 2.31 11.14 -6.33
CA MET A 217 1.90 12.34 -7.06
C MET A 217 3.08 13.00 -7.79
N ILE A 218 4.24 13.12 -7.16
CA ILE A 218 5.47 13.63 -7.80
C ILE A 218 5.80 12.76 -9.02
N GLY A 219 5.76 11.44 -8.89
CA GLY A 219 5.97 10.51 -10.00
C GLY A 219 4.96 10.67 -11.13
N LEU A 220 3.67 10.86 -10.82
CA LEU A 220 2.60 11.03 -11.81
C LEU A 220 2.72 12.36 -12.58
N VAL A 221 3.18 13.40 -11.88
CA VAL A 221 3.40 14.73 -12.47
C VAL A 221 4.68 14.76 -13.30
N LEU A 222 5.81 14.30 -12.77
CA LEU A 222 7.11 14.34 -13.45
C LEU A 222 7.27 13.22 -14.49
N GLY A 223 6.48 12.16 -14.37
CA GLY A 223 6.52 10.97 -15.20
C GLY A 223 6.45 11.29 -16.70
N LYS A 224 7.41 10.75 -17.45
CA LYS A 224 7.44 10.81 -18.92
C LYS A 224 7.35 9.40 -19.49
N ARG A 225 6.49 9.20 -20.48
CA ARG A 225 6.25 7.91 -21.13
C ARG A 225 7.54 7.22 -21.60
N LYS A 226 8.50 7.97 -22.14
CA LYS A 226 9.78 7.45 -22.66
C LYS A 226 10.71 6.91 -21.56
N ALA A 227 10.57 7.38 -20.31
CA ALA A 227 11.44 6.99 -19.20
C ALA A 227 11.00 5.69 -18.49
N PHE A 228 9.93 5.07 -18.97
CA PHE A 228 9.49 3.75 -18.52
C PHE A 228 10.14 2.59 -19.26
N ARG A 229 10.79 2.88 -20.40
CA ARG A 229 11.54 1.90 -21.17
C ARG A 229 12.95 1.74 -20.61
#